data_AF-A0A7C5T196-F1
#
_entry.id   AF-A0A7C5T196-F1
#
_cell.length_a   1.000
_cell.length_b   1.000
_cell.length_c   1.000
_cell.angle_alpha   90.00
_cell.angle_beta   90.00
_cell.angle_gamma   90.00
#
_symmetry.space_group_name_H-M   'P 1'
#
loop_
_entity.id
_entity.type
_entity.pdbx_description
1 polymer ?
#
loop_
_entity_poly.entity_id
_entity_poly.type
_entity_poly.pdbx_seq_one_letter_code
_entity_poly.pdbx_strand_id
1 'polypeptide(L)'
;CQALADMFTIWEKKRRLSGLVLAFIGDGNNVANSLIQACAKFGLSFRIACPEGHEPHALIVEEAKKSGAEVEILRDPQKAAKDADVLYTDVWVSMGQEAETELRRRKFQGYTVDLDLISLAKQDCLVMHCLPAHYGEEITYEAARSKNSVIFDQAENRLHAQKALLVRLLAGRN
;
A
#
# COMPACT_ATOMS: atom_id res chain seq x y z
N CYS A 1 -2.86 6.78 -10.58
CA CYS A 1 -2.46 5.69 -11.49
C CYS A 1 -1.96 4.46 -10.76
N GLN A 2 -1.02 4.59 -9.80
CA GLN A 2 -0.52 3.46 -8.99
C GLN A 2 -1.65 2.64 -8.36
N ALA A 3 -2.54 3.29 -7.58
CA ALA A 3 -3.67 2.61 -6.95
C ALA A 3 -4.59 1.82 -7.90
N LEU A 4 -4.72 2.22 -9.17
CA LEU A 4 -5.51 1.45 -10.14
C LEU A 4 -4.79 0.15 -10.54
N ALA A 5 -3.47 0.22 -10.74
CA ALA A 5 -2.64 -0.97 -10.99
C ALA A 5 -2.60 -1.88 -9.76
N ASP A 6 -2.56 -1.30 -8.55
CA ASP A 6 -2.60 -2.05 -7.31
C ASP A 6 -3.89 -2.85 -7.18
N MET A 7 -5.05 -2.18 -7.34
CA MET A 7 -6.35 -2.85 -7.31
C MET A 7 -6.48 -3.89 -8.42
N PHE A 8 -5.98 -3.61 -9.63
CA PHE A 8 -5.99 -4.59 -10.71
C PHE A 8 -5.18 -5.85 -10.36
N THR A 9 -3.98 -5.66 -9.80
CA THR A 9 -3.11 -6.76 -9.37
C THR A 9 -3.75 -7.59 -8.25
N ILE A 10 -4.32 -6.94 -7.23
CA ILE A 10 -5.01 -7.64 -6.15
C ILE A 10 -6.18 -8.45 -6.72
N TRP A 11 -6.97 -7.85 -7.61
CA TRP A 11 -8.08 -8.54 -8.26
C TRP A 11 -7.63 -9.74 -9.10
N GLU A 12 -6.53 -9.63 -9.85
CA GLU A 12 -6.00 -10.75 -10.64
C GLU A 12 -5.58 -11.93 -9.77
N LYS A 13 -4.96 -11.66 -8.61
CA LYS A 13 -4.43 -12.68 -7.71
C LYS A 13 -5.49 -13.27 -6.78
N LYS A 14 -6.40 -12.46 -6.26
CA LYS A 14 -7.42 -12.87 -5.27
C LYS A 14 -8.80 -13.11 -5.89
N ARG A 15 -9.04 -12.68 -7.13
CA ARG A 15 -10.32 -12.74 -7.86
C ARG A 15 -11.48 -12.01 -7.18
N ARG A 16 -11.16 -11.15 -6.20
CA ARG A 16 -12.09 -10.26 -5.49
C ARG A 16 -11.33 -9.07 -4.93
N LEU A 17 -12.06 -8.03 -4.57
CA LEU A 17 -11.55 -6.85 -3.88
C LEU A 17 -12.30 -6.64 -2.57
N SER A 18 -13.64 -6.63 -2.63
CA SER A 18 -14.47 -6.42 -1.44
C SER A 18 -14.19 -7.44 -0.33
N GLY A 19 -14.13 -6.94 0.91
CA GLY A 19 -13.86 -7.72 2.11
C GLY A 19 -12.42 -8.23 2.22
N LEU A 20 -11.48 -7.69 1.44
CA LEU A 20 -10.05 -7.87 1.69
C LEU A 20 -9.53 -6.79 2.64
N VAL A 21 -8.53 -7.15 3.43
CA VAL A 21 -7.78 -6.21 4.27
C VAL A 21 -6.45 -5.87 3.60
N LEU A 22 -6.24 -4.59 3.31
CA LEU A 22 -4.95 -4.05 2.88
C LEU A 22 -4.30 -3.34 4.07
N ALA A 23 -3.14 -3.84 4.49
CA ALA A 23 -2.32 -3.25 5.54
C ALA A 23 -1.11 -2.54 4.93
N PHE A 24 -1.04 -1.23 5.12
CA PHE A 24 0.07 -0.38 4.70
C PHE A 24 1.02 -0.13 5.88
N ILE A 25 2.31 -0.36 5.69
CA ILE A 25 3.33 -0.14 6.71
C ILE A 25 4.25 0.96 6.22
N GLY A 26 4.26 2.13 6.86
CA GLY A 26 5.11 3.25 6.43
C GLY A 26 4.42 4.60 6.49
N ASP A 27 4.88 5.54 5.66
CA ASP A 27 4.44 6.94 5.67
C ASP A 27 3.05 7.13 5.07
N GLY A 28 2.25 8.04 5.64
CA GLY A 28 0.95 8.47 5.14
C GLY A 28 1.02 9.33 3.87
N ASN A 29 1.87 8.94 2.91
CA ASN A 29 2.20 9.68 1.71
C ASN A 29 1.09 9.65 0.64
N ASN A 30 1.40 10.15 -0.55
CA ASN A 30 0.46 10.18 -1.68
C ASN A 30 -0.05 8.79 -2.12
N VAL A 31 0.77 7.73 -2.02
CA VAL A 31 0.37 6.36 -2.34
C VAL A 31 -0.61 5.85 -1.28
N ALA A 32 -0.29 6.00 0.01
CA ALA A 32 -1.20 5.62 1.10
C ALA A 32 -2.56 6.33 0.98
N ASN A 33 -2.56 7.64 0.71
CA ASN A 33 -3.78 8.42 0.49
C ASN A 33 -4.59 7.92 -0.71
N SER A 34 -3.92 7.60 -1.82
CA SER A 34 -4.58 7.05 -3.02
C SER A 34 -5.16 5.66 -2.77
N LEU A 35 -4.48 4.82 -1.98
CA LEU A 35 -4.94 3.50 -1.59
C LEU A 35 -6.14 3.58 -0.67
N ILE A 36 -6.20 4.52 0.28
CA ILE A 36 -7.39 4.75 1.12
C ILE A 36 -8.63 5.01 0.25
N GLN A 37 -8.50 5.90 -0.74
CA GLN A 37 -9.60 6.21 -1.66
C GLN A 37 -9.99 5.01 -2.52
N ALA A 38 -9.01 4.22 -2.99
CA ALA A 38 -9.28 3.01 -3.76
C ALA A 38 -9.98 1.94 -2.91
N CYS A 39 -9.48 1.68 -1.70
CA CYS A 39 -10.09 0.75 -0.74
C CYS A 39 -11.54 1.12 -0.44
N ALA A 40 -11.81 2.41 -0.20
CA ALA A 40 -13.17 2.90 0.00
C ALA A 40 -14.09 2.66 -1.21
N LYS A 41 -13.58 2.82 -2.44
CA LYS A 41 -14.37 2.60 -3.67
C LYS A 41 -14.60 1.14 -3.99
N PHE A 42 -13.65 0.25 -3.69
CA PHE A 42 -13.71 -1.17 -4.04
C PHE A 42 -14.12 -2.09 -2.87
N GLY A 43 -14.38 -1.50 -1.69
CA GLY A 43 -14.86 -2.21 -0.50
C GLY A 43 -13.80 -3.02 0.24
N LEU A 44 -12.53 -2.59 0.19
CA LEU A 44 -11.47 -3.13 1.04
C LEU A 44 -11.44 -2.37 2.37
N SER A 45 -11.07 -3.06 3.45
CA SER A 45 -10.66 -2.42 4.70
C SER A 45 -9.20 -1.99 4.57
N PHE A 46 -8.88 -0.78 5.01
CA PHE A 46 -7.52 -0.22 4.98
C PHE A 46 -6.99 -0.06 6.40
N ARG A 47 -5.81 -0.62 6.66
CA ARG A 47 -5.07 -0.40 7.90
C ARG A 47 -3.75 0.26 7.57
N ILE A 48 -3.30 1.22 8.36
CA ILE A 48 -1.96 1.78 8.24
C ILE A 48 -1.23 1.76 9.58
N ALA A 49 -0.02 1.23 9.61
CA ALA A 49 0.93 1.45 10.69
C ALA A 49 1.90 2.56 10.30
N CYS A 50 1.85 3.69 11.03
CA CYS A 50 2.73 4.83 10.80
C CYS A 50 3.16 5.49 12.13
N PRO A 51 4.38 6.06 12.21
CA PRO A 51 4.80 6.88 13.34
C PRO A 51 3.88 8.09 13.57
N GLU A 52 3.90 8.65 14.78
CA GLU A 52 3.15 9.87 15.07
C GLU A 52 3.64 11.06 14.23
N GLY A 53 2.69 11.80 13.64
CA GLY A 53 2.96 12.91 12.72
C GLY A 53 3.22 12.47 11.27
N HIS A 54 3.04 11.18 10.97
CA HIS A 54 3.20 10.60 9.63
C HIS A 54 1.89 9.96 9.13
N GLU A 55 0.76 10.40 9.65
CA GLU A 55 -0.56 9.90 9.28
C GLU A 55 -0.95 10.33 7.86
N PRO A 56 -1.87 9.57 7.21
CA PRO A 56 -2.49 10.02 5.98
C PRO A 56 -3.26 11.34 6.17
N HIS A 57 -3.52 12.03 5.06
CA HIS A 57 -4.18 13.32 5.09
C HIS A 57 -5.58 13.20 5.72
N ALA A 58 -5.85 13.97 6.78
CA ALA A 58 -7.05 13.82 7.60
C ALA A 58 -8.36 13.86 6.78
N LEU A 59 -8.48 14.82 5.83
CA LEU A 59 -9.66 14.91 4.96
C LEU A 59 -9.92 13.64 4.15
N ILE A 60 -8.86 12.96 3.66
CA ILE A 60 -9.00 11.74 2.86
C ILE A 60 -9.49 10.58 3.75
N VAL A 61 -8.97 10.49 4.97
CA VAL A 61 -9.41 9.50 5.97
C VAL A 61 -10.87 9.74 6.35
N GLU A 62 -11.25 11.00 6.60
CA GLU A 62 -12.62 11.37 6.95
C GLU A 62 -13.61 11.07 5.81
N GLU A 63 -13.27 11.42 4.57
CA GLU A 63 -14.11 11.14 3.40
C GLU A 63 -14.32 9.63 3.20
N ALA A 64 -13.25 8.83 3.33
CA ALA A 64 -13.35 7.37 3.25
C ALA A 64 -14.25 6.79 4.35
N LYS A 65 -14.10 7.26 5.60
CA LYS A 65 -14.97 6.84 6.71
C LYS A 65 -16.42 7.26 6.50
N LYS A 66 -16.67 8.46 5.98
CA LYS A 66 -18.02 8.96 5.64
C LYS A 66 -18.69 8.14 4.55
N SER A 67 -17.92 7.54 3.62
CA SER A 67 -18.47 6.61 2.63
C SER A 67 -18.71 5.19 3.17
N GLY A 68 -18.51 4.96 4.47
CA GLY A 68 -18.67 3.65 5.12
C GLY A 68 -17.44 2.74 5.00
N ALA A 69 -16.29 3.24 4.53
CA ALA A 69 -15.08 2.43 4.45
C ALA A 69 -14.42 2.27 5.83
N GLU A 70 -13.86 1.09 6.08
CA GLU A 70 -13.09 0.81 7.28
C GLU A 70 -11.65 1.30 7.09
N VAL A 71 -11.27 2.34 7.84
CA VAL A 71 -9.91 2.89 7.85
C VAL A 71 -9.38 2.94 9.28
N GLU A 72 -8.33 2.18 9.55
CA GLU A 72 -7.68 2.08 10.86
C GLU A 72 -6.26 2.64 10.80
N ILE A 73 -5.92 3.53 11.74
CA ILE A 73 -4.57 4.10 11.88
C ILE A 73 -3.97 3.55 13.16
N LEU A 74 -2.84 2.88 13.03
CA LEU A 74 -2.13 2.14 14.06
C LEU A 74 -0.69 2.65 14.19
N ARG A 75 -0.07 2.34 15.33
CA ARG A 75 1.36 2.59 15.59
C ARG A 75 2.21 1.33 15.57
N ASP A 76 1.56 0.17 15.49
CA ASP A 76 2.21 -1.13 15.60
C ASP A 76 2.06 -1.86 14.27
N PRO A 77 3.15 -2.05 13.52
CA PRO A 77 3.16 -2.80 12.27
C PRO A 77 2.59 -4.21 12.41
N GLN A 78 2.86 -4.89 13.53
CA GLN A 78 2.38 -6.26 13.74
C GLN A 78 0.85 -6.30 13.85
N LYS A 79 0.24 -5.31 14.52
CA LYS A 79 -1.22 -5.18 14.60
C LYS A 79 -1.84 -4.88 13.24
N ALA A 80 -1.21 -4.01 12.44
CA ALA A 80 -1.70 -3.72 11.10
C ALA A 80 -1.62 -4.96 10.20
N ALA A 81 -0.49 -5.67 10.25
CA ALA A 81 -0.21 -6.84 9.42
C ALA A 81 -1.05 -8.08 9.75
N LYS A 82 -1.49 -8.20 11.01
CA LYS A 82 -2.22 -9.36 11.48
C LYS A 82 -3.46 -9.64 10.63
N ASP A 83 -3.55 -10.87 10.11
CA ASP A 83 -4.64 -11.35 9.27
C ASP A 83 -4.89 -10.50 7.99
N ALA A 84 -3.89 -9.76 7.51
CA ALA A 84 -4.00 -8.98 6.28
C ALA A 84 -4.01 -9.88 5.03
N ASP A 85 -4.78 -9.50 4.01
CA ASP A 85 -4.76 -10.16 2.69
C ASP A 85 -3.67 -9.58 1.78
N VAL A 86 -3.27 -8.34 2.04
CA VAL A 86 -2.24 -7.60 1.31
C VAL A 86 -1.40 -6.80 2.31
N LEU A 87 -0.08 -6.98 2.26
CA LEU A 87 0.90 -6.12 2.91
C LEU A 87 1.52 -5.20 1.86
N TYR A 88 1.44 -3.90 2.12
CA TYR A 88 1.96 -2.86 1.26
C TYR A 88 2.95 -1.98 2.03
N THR A 89 4.06 -1.60 1.41
CA THR A 89 4.94 -0.56 1.96
C THR A 89 5.49 0.32 0.83
N ASP A 90 6.10 1.43 1.22
CA ASP A 90 6.70 2.42 0.35
C ASP A 90 7.91 3.05 1.07
N VAL A 91 8.78 3.69 0.31
CA VAL A 91 10.01 4.30 0.81
C VAL A 91 9.71 5.25 1.98
N TRP A 92 10.52 5.14 3.04
CA TRP A 92 10.38 6.02 4.20
C TRP A 92 10.70 7.47 3.89
N VAL A 93 11.56 7.72 2.90
CA VAL A 93 12.00 9.06 2.48
C VAL A 93 11.52 9.27 1.06
N SER A 94 10.51 10.13 0.90
CA SER A 94 10.01 10.50 -0.43
C SER A 94 10.97 11.47 -1.12
N MET A 95 10.88 11.56 -2.45
CA MET A 95 11.64 12.56 -3.22
C MET A 95 11.35 13.98 -2.70
N GLY A 96 12.40 14.77 -2.47
CA GLY A 96 12.33 16.13 -1.90
C GLY A 96 12.48 16.19 -0.38
N GLN A 97 12.67 15.06 0.31
CA GLN A 97 12.91 14.98 1.77
C GLN A 97 14.33 14.53 2.12
N GLU A 98 15.28 14.68 1.19
CA GLU A 98 16.63 14.13 1.32
C GLU A 98 17.39 14.74 2.53
N ALA A 99 17.12 15.99 2.87
CA ALA A 99 17.71 16.67 4.03
C ALA A 99 17.26 16.06 5.38
N GLU A 100 16.13 15.34 5.41
CA GLU A 100 15.56 14.73 6.61
C GLU A 100 15.79 13.22 6.70
N THR A 101 16.54 12.65 5.74
CA THR A 101 16.73 11.21 5.57
C THR A 101 17.06 10.50 6.89
N GLU A 102 18.01 11.03 7.65
CA GLU A 102 18.51 10.37 8.86
C GLU A 102 17.52 10.44 10.03
N LEU A 103 16.77 11.54 10.14
CA LEU A 103 15.71 11.69 11.13
C LEU A 103 14.53 10.75 10.83
N ARG A 104 14.13 10.68 9.55
CA ARG A 104 13.05 9.79 9.11
C ARG A 104 13.43 8.34 9.30
N ARG A 105 14.64 7.92 8.91
CA ARG A 105 15.12 6.56 9.15
C ARG A 105 15.00 6.16 10.62
N ARG A 106 15.36 7.04 11.56
CA ARG A 106 15.20 6.78 13.01
C ARG A 106 13.74 6.62 13.41
N LYS A 107 12.83 7.45 12.89
CA LYS A 107 11.39 7.37 13.21
C LYS A 107 10.72 6.11 12.66
N PHE A 108 11.14 5.66 11.48
CA PHE A 108 10.59 4.48 10.82
C PHE A 108 11.30 3.17 11.19
N GLN A 109 12.27 3.21 12.12
CA GLN A 109 12.80 1.98 12.69
C GLN A 109 11.67 1.12 13.28
N GLY A 110 11.64 -0.16 12.90
CA GLY A 110 10.59 -1.10 13.29
C GLY A 110 9.39 -1.15 12.34
N TYR A 111 9.34 -0.32 11.29
CA TYR A 111 8.31 -0.33 10.24
C TYR A 111 8.78 -1.05 8.96
N THR A 112 9.82 -1.88 9.04
CA THR A 112 10.30 -2.68 7.93
C THR A 112 9.37 -3.85 7.67
N VAL A 113 9.02 -4.09 6.41
CA VAL A 113 8.36 -5.32 5.99
C VAL A 113 9.42 -6.40 5.78
N ASP A 114 9.51 -7.32 6.73
CA ASP A 114 10.38 -8.50 6.68
C ASP A 114 9.54 -9.80 6.68
N LEU A 115 10.22 -10.96 6.67
CA LEU A 115 9.54 -12.26 6.68
C LEU A 115 8.76 -12.52 7.97
N ASP A 116 9.21 -11.96 9.10
CA ASP A 116 8.55 -12.12 10.39
C ASP A 116 7.21 -11.37 10.39
N LEU A 117 7.19 -10.13 9.88
CA LEU A 117 5.97 -9.35 9.71
C LEU A 117 5.00 -10.02 8.72
N ILE A 118 5.52 -10.54 7.61
CA ILE A 118 4.72 -11.29 6.63
C ILE A 118 4.07 -12.52 7.28
N SER A 119 4.77 -13.19 8.20
CA SER A 119 4.26 -14.40 8.87
C SER A 119 3.02 -14.14 9.75
N LEU A 120 2.77 -12.89 10.14
CA LEU A 120 1.58 -12.50 10.91
C LEU A 120 0.34 -12.30 10.04
N ALA A 121 0.53 -12.10 8.74
CA ALA A 121 -0.55 -11.97 7.78
C ALA A 121 -1.11 -13.34 7.36
N LYS A 122 -2.13 -13.36 6.50
CA LYS A 122 -2.67 -14.63 5.98
C LYS A 122 -1.61 -15.38 5.18
N GLN A 123 -1.71 -16.72 5.13
CA GLN A 123 -0.75 -17.57 4.42
C GLN A 123 -0.60 -17.24 2.93
N ASP A 124 -1.67 -16.74 2.30
CA ASP A 124 -1.71 -16.32 0.90
C ASP A 124 -1.59 -14.80 0.73
N CYS A 125 -1.17 -14.07 1.77
CA CYS A 125 -1.03 -12.61 1.77
C CYS A 125 -0.08 -12.15 0.64
N LEU A 126 -0.51 -11.15 -0.12
CA LEU A 126 0.30 -10.54 -1.18
C LEU A 126 1.26 -9.52 -0.58
N VAL A 127 2.51 -9.50 -1.06
CA VAL A 127 3.48 -8.46 -0.71
C VAL A 127 3.61 -7.49 -1.88
N MET A 128 3.39 -6.20 -1.61
CA MET A 128 3.29 -5.14 -2.61
C MET A 128 4.15 -3.92 -2.25
N HIS A 129 4.73 -3.30 -3.26
CA HIS A 129 5.54 -2.08 -3.17
C HIS A 129 5.48 -1.31 -4.49
N CYS A 130 5.32 0.02 -4.47
CA CYS A 130 5.12 0.84 -5.68
C CYS A 130 6.39 1.04 -6.54
N LEU A 131 7.56 0.81 -5.93
CA LEU A 131 8.92 0.97 -6.46
C LEU A 131 9.34 2.45 -6.70
N PRO A 132 10.65 2.75 -6.65
CA PRO A 132 11.78 1.87 -6.33
C PRO A 132 11.80 1.46 -4.85
N ALA A 133 12.38 0.29 -4.54
CA ALA A 133 12.53 -0.18 -3.16
C ALA A 133 13.99 -0.03 -2.68
N HIS A 134 14.18 0.37 -1.43
CA HIS A 134 15.44 0.38 -0.70
C HIS A 134 15.51 -0.83 0.24
N TYR A 135 16.18 -1.89 -0.21
CA TYR A 135 16.31 -3.10 0.57
C TYR A 135 17.05 -2.86 1.88
N GLY A 136 16.45 -3.32 2.98
CA GLY A 136 16.96 -3.11 4.34
C GLY A 136 16.45 -1.83 5.02
N GLU A 137 15.64 -1.02 4.32
CA GLU A 137 14.86 0.08 4.91
C GLU A 137 13.40 -0.35 5.03
N GLU A 138 12.52 0.06 4.11
CA GLU A 138 11.09 -0.22 4.21
C GLU A 138 10.73 -1.69 3.98
N ILE A 139 11.58 -2.43 3.25
CA ILE A 139 11.36 -3.84 2.94
C ILE A 139 12.69 -4.59 2.87
N THR A 140 12.74 -5.83 3.34
CA THR A 140 13.93 -6.68 3.14
C THR A 140 13.96 -7.28 1.74
N TYR A 141 15.14 -7.67 1.26
CA TYR A 141 15.28 -8.30 -0.05
C TYR A 141 14.47 -9.60 -0.13
N GLU A 142 14.49 -10.39 0.95
CA GLU A 142 13.79 -11.67 1.07
C GLU A 142 12.28 -11.46 1.07
N ALA A 143 11.76 -10.44 1.77
CA ALA A 143 10.35 -10.10 1.75
C ALA A 143 9.90 -9.68 0.34
N ALA A 144 10.67 -8.80 -0.31
CA ALA A 144 10.40 -8.32 -1.67
C ALA A 144 10.47 -9.43 -2.73
N ARG A 145 11.19 -10.53 -2.47
CA ARG A 145 11.31 -11.71 -3.34
C ARG A 145 10.59 -12.95 -2.80
N SER A 146 9.75 -12.78 -1.79
CA SER A 146 8.99 -13.87 -1.19
C SER A 146 8.03 -14.49 -2.21
N LYS A 147 7.58 -15.72 -1.93
CA LYS A 147 6.70 -16.49 -2.83
C LYS A 147 5.43 -15.73 -3.25
N ASN A 148 4.86 -14.93 -2.35
CA ASN A 148 3.65 -14.16 -2.60
C ASN A 148 3.92 -12.68 -2.93
N SER A 149 5.18 -12.32 -3.18
CA SER A 149 5.52 -11.00 -3.70
C SER A 149 4.98 -10.85 -5.12
N VAL A 150 4.26 -9.76 -5.34
CA VAL A 150 3.67 -9.41 -6.64
C VAL A 150 4.14 -8.02 -7.10
N ILE A 151 5.29 -7.57 -6.59
CA ILE A 151 5.86 -6.24 -6.88
C ILE A 151 6.08 -6.03 -8.38
N PHE A 152 6.58 -7.03 -9.11
CA PHE A 152 6.82 -6.90 -10.55
C PHE A 152 5.55 -7.00 -11.37
N ASP A 153 4.62 -7.87 -11.01
CA ASP A 153 3.29 -7.92 -11.65
C ASP A 153 2.55 -6.60 -11.45
N GLN A 154 2.63 -6.01 -10.25
CA GLN A 154 2.10 -4.68 -9.93
C GLN A 154 2.73 -3.59 -10.83
N ALA A 155 4.05 -3.64 -11.02
CA ALA A 155 4.76 -2.70 -11.86
C ALA A 155 4.34 -2.83 -13.33
N GLU A 156 4.22 -4.06 -13.85
CA GLU A 156 3.72 -4.33 -15.21
C GLU A 156 2.29 -3.83 -15.38
N ASN A 157 1.42 -4.07 -14.38
CA ASN A 157 0.03 -3.68 -14.38
C ASN A 157 -0.23 -2.17 -14.46
N ARG A 158 0.79 -1.35 -14.20
CA ARG A 158 0.75 0.09 -14.53
C ARG A 158 0.45 0.33 -16.00
N LEU A 159 1.10 -0.41 -16.90
CA LEU A 159 0.88 -0.29 -18.35
C LEU A 159 -0.58 -0.59 -18.69
N HIS A 160 -1.11 -1.69 -18.19
CA HIS A 160 -2.46 -2.14 -18.50
C HIS A 160 -3.52 -1.19 -17.92
N ALA A 161 -3.39 -0.79 -16.66
CA ALA A 161 -4.29 0.16 -16.02
C ALA A 161 -4.29 1.53 -16.73
N GLN A 162 -3.11 2.02 -17.14
CA GLN A 162 -3.00 3.30 -17.83
C GLN A 162 -3.53 3.23 -19.27
N LYS A 163 -3.33 2.12 -20.00
CA LYS A 163 -3.98 1.91 -21.31
C LYS A 163 -5.50 1.97 -21.19
N ALA A 164 -6.08 1.28 -20.21
CA ALA A 164 -7.53 1.30 -19.98
C ALA A 164 -8.02 2.71 -19.65
N LEU A 165 -7.29 3.44 -18.81
CA LEU A 165 -7.61 4.83 -18.48
C LEU A 165 -7.58 5.75 -19.71
N LEU A 166 -6.53 5.65 -20.55
CA LEU A 166 -6.41 6.44 -21.77
C LEU A 166 -7.55 6.14 -22.74
N VAL A 167 -7.88 4.87 -22.97
CA VAL A 167 -9.04 4.50 -23.80
C VAL A 167 -10.31 5.09 -23.21
N ARG A 168 -10.54 4.96 -21.90
CA ARG A 168 -11.75 5.49 -21.25
C ARG A 168 -11.89 7.01 -21.37
N LEU A 169 -10.78 7.75 -21.32
CA LEU A 169 -10.77 9.22 -21.40
C LEU A 169 -10.79 9.74 -22.84
N LEU A 170 -10.09 9.08 -23.77
CA LEU A 170 -9.88 9.56 -25.14
C LEU A 170 -10.85 8.95 -26.14
N ALA A 171 -11.27 7.70 -25.96
CA ALA A 171 -12.27 7.07 -26.81
C ALA A 171 -13.71 7.46 -26.41
N GLY A 172 -13.86 8.33 -25.41
CA GLY A 172 -15.14 8.76 -24.83
C GLY A 172 -15.42 10.26 -24.95
N ARG A 173 -15.62 10.73 -26.19
CA ARG A 173 -16.66 11.73 -26.55
C ARG A 173 -17.29 11.32 -27.87
N ASN A 174 -18.40 10.58 -27.77
CA ASN A 174 -19.59 10.65 -28.63
C ASN A 174 -20.79 10.49 -27.71
#